data_AF-A0A960D6B7-F1
#
_entry.id   AF-A0A960D6B7-F1
#
_cell.length_a   1.000
_cell.length_b   1.000
_cell.length_c   1.000
_cell.angle_alpha   90.00
_cell.angle_beta   90.00
_cell.angle_gamma   90.00
#
_symmetry.space_group_name_H-M   'P 1'
#
loop_
_entity.id
_entity.type
_entity.pdbx_description
1 polymer ?
#
loop_
_entity_poly.entity_id
_entity_poly.type
_entity_poly.pdbx_seq_one_letter_code
_entity_poly.pdbx_strand_id
1 'polypeptide(L)'
;MAVTTLLEESLAELDFEHDIFCACHRLCNPVAHPAQWWVTLSCGCPYPMCQRALRIANVRLKVRTLSCRLCQTDQIAIRRVVRI
;
A
#
# COMPACT_ATOMS: atom_id res chain seq x y z
N MET A 1 -7.88 0.90 -33.15
CA MET A 1 -7.18 -0.24 -32.51
C MET A 1 -5.68 -0.02 -32.30
N ALA A 2 -5.07 1.05 -32.81
CA ALA A 2 -3.62 1.31 -32.63
C ALA A 2 -3.25 1.99 -31.29
N VAL A 3 -4.20 2.64 -30.62
CA VAL A 3 -3.93 3.33 -29.33
C VAL A 3 -3.75 2.33 -28.19
N THR A 4 -4.43 1.18 -28.25
CA THR A 4 -4.35 0.13 -27.21
C THR A 4 -3.02 -0.60 -27.23
N THR A 5 -2.44 -0.88 -28.41
CA THR A 5 -1.15 -1.55 -28.53
C THR A 5 0.02 -0.68 -28.04
N LEU A 6 0.00 0.62 -28.37
CA LEU A 6 1.01 1.57 -27.88
C LEU A 6 0.96 1.77 -26.36
N LEU A 7 -0.24 1.69 -25.76
CA LEU A 7 -0.43 1.76 -24.32
C LEU A 7 0.14 0.50 -23.63
N GLU A 8 -0.12 -0.68 -24.17
CA GLU A 8 0.39 -1.94 -23.62
C GLU A 8 1.93 -2.02 -23.67
N GLU A 9 2.54 -1.57 -24.77
CA GLU A 9 4.01 -1.47 -24.90
C GLU A 9 4.60 -0.47 -23.89
N SER A 10 3.99 0.71 -23.76
CA SER A 10 4.42 1.72 -22.78
C SER A 10 4.25 1.24 -21.33
N LEU A 11 3.25 0.40 -21.05
CA LEU A 11 3.03 -0.19 -19.73
C LEU A 11 4.02 -1.34 -19.43
N ALA A 12 4.49 -2.05 -20.45
CA ALA A 12 5.47 -3.12 -20.34
C ALA A 12 6.91 -2.59 -20.10
N GLU A 13 7.22 -1.38 -20.58
CA GLU A 13 8.49 -0.69 -20.30
C GLU A 13 8.59 -0.14 -18.87
N LEU A 14 7.47 -0.05 -18.15
CA LEU A 14 7.48 0.30 -16.74
C LEU A 14 7.97 -0.92 -15.94
N ASP A 15 9.27 -0.96 -15.69
CA ASP A 15 9.98 -1.99 -14.92
C ASP A 15 9.58 -1.90 -13.44
N PHE A 16 8.39 -2.42 -13.12
CA PHE A 16 7.92 -2.50 -11.76
C PHE A 16 8.53 -3.74 -11.11
N GLU A 17 9.41 -3.55 -10.14
CA GLU A 17 9.74 -4.59 -9.17
C GLU A 17 8.44 -5.18 -8.62
N HIS A 18 8.11 -6.40 -9.06
CA HIS A 18 6.86 -7.08 -8.69
C HIS A 18 6.84 -7.40 -7.18
N ASP A 19 8.02 -7.54 -6.59
CA ASP A 19 8.21 -7.93 -5.20
C ASP A 19 8.24 -6.71 -4.28
N ILE A 20 7.06 -6.22 -3.94
CA ILE A 20 6.91 -5.20 -2.91
C ILE A 20 7.08 -5.87 -1.55
N PHE A 21 8.09 -5.46 -0.79
CA PHE A 21 8.29 -5.96 0.57
C PHE A 21 7.46 -5.19 1.60
N CYS A 22 6.99 -5.91 2.61
CA CYS A 22 6.15 -5.33 3.65
C CYS A 22 6.92 -4.40 4.60
N ALA A 23 6.56 -3.11 4.64
CA ALA A 23 7.11 -2.12 5.57
C ALA A 23 6.33 -2.07 6.89
N CYS A 24 6.01 -3.22 7.49
CA CYS A 24 5.09 -3.27 8.63
C CYS A 24 5.71 -2.87 9.97
N HIS A 25 7.00 -2.49 10.03
CA HIS A 25 7.69 -2.07 11.27
C HIS A 25 7.33 -2.91 12.51
N ARG A 26 7.51 -4.25 12.44
CA ARG A 26 7.19 -5.21 13.52
C ARG A 26 5.70 -5.44 13.82
N LEU A 27 4.77 -4.90 13.03
CA LEU A 27 3.35 -5.31 13.10
C LEU A 27 3.17 -6.74 12.58
N CYS A 28 4.07 -7.19 11.70
CA CYS A 28 4.10 -8.52 11.14
C CYS A 28 5.50 -9.15 11.35
N ASN A 29 5.68 -10.40 10.91
CA ASN A 29 6.91 -11.18 11.13
C ASN A 29 8.16 -10.36 10.72
N PRO A 30 9.26 -10.38 11.49
CA PRO A 30 10.50 -9.67 11.14
C PRO A 30 11.13 -10.07 9.79
N VAL A 31 10.73 -11.19 9.20
CA VAL A 31 11.25 -11.65 7.89
C VAL A 31 10.63 -10.84 6.75
N ALA A 32 11.46 -10.39 5.81
CA ALA A 32 10.99 -9.75 4.58
C ALA A 32 10.05 -10.68 3.82
N HIS A 33 8.85 -10.19 3.49
CA HIS A 33 7.84 -10.97 2.78
C HIS A 33 7.00 -10.08 1.85
N PRO A 34 6.29 -10.68 0.88
CA PRO A 34 5.46 -9.94 -0.06
C PRO A 34 4.40 -9.09 0.62
N ALA A 35 4.06 -7.98 -0.02
CA ALA A 35 3.07 -7.02 0.40
C ALA A 35 2.13 -6.62 -0.74
N GLN A 36 1.11 -5.88 -0.37
CA GLN A 36 0.22 -5.21 -1.31
C GLN A 36 0.31 -3.71 -1.07
N TRP A 37 0.01 -2.94 -2.11
CA TRP A 37 -0.15 -1.50 -1.96
C TRP A 37 -1.48 -1.16 -1.28
N TRP A 38 -1.38 -0.32 -0.27
CA TRP A 38 -2.50 0.30 0.42
C TRP A 38 -2.33 1.81 0.38
N VAL A 39 -3.42 2.55 0.46
CA VAL A 39 -3.39 4.02 0.49
C VAL A 39 -4.16 4.53 1.69
N THR A 40 -3.67 5.63 2.27
CA THR A 40 -4.46 6.39 3.22
C THR A 40 -5.52 7.20 2.49
N LEU A 41 -6.77 7.15 2.95
CA LEU A 41 -7.87 7.89 2.33
C LEU A 41 -7.79 9.40 2.59
N SER A 42 -7.18 9.80 3.71
CA SER A 42 -7.11 11.21 4.11
C SER A 42 -5.98 11.99 3.42
N CYS A 43 -4.91 11.31 2.99
CA CYS A 43 -3.73 11.97 2.40
C CYS A 43 -3.11 11.27 1.18
N GLY A 44 -3.63 10.12 0.76
CA GLY A 44 -3.18 9.42 -0.45
C GLY A 44 -1.82 8.73 -0.34
N CYS A 45 -1.14 8.79 0.80
CA CYS A 45 0.17 8.20 0.97
C CYS A 45 0.13 6.67 0.79
N PRO A 46 1.02 6.09 -0.03
CA PRO A 46 1.09 4.67 -0.27
C PRO A 46 1.84 3.94 0.85
N TYR A 47 1.36 2.76 1.22
CA TYR A 47 1.94 1.88 2.21
C TYR A 47 2.06 0.46 1.66
N PRO A 48 3.26 -0.13 1.65
CA PRO A 48 3.43 -1.54 1.32
C PRO A 48 3.20 -2.38 2.59
N MET A 49 2.04 -2.99 2.70
CA MET A 49 1.68 -3.83 3.87
C MET A 49 1.13 -5.18 3.45
N CYS A 50 1.40 -6.21 4.25
CA CYS A 50 0.69 -7.48 4.15
C CYS A 50 -0.66 -7.42 4.87
N GLN A 51 -1.50 -8.42 4.58
CA GLN A 51 -2.82 -8.55 5.19
C GLN A 51 -2.78 -8.64 6.72
N ARG A 52 -1.71 -9.19 7.31
CA ARG A 52 -1.53 -9.25 8.77
C ARG A 52 -1.24 -7.88 9.38
N ALA A 53 -0.31 -7.14 8.79
CA ALA A 53 0.02 -5.78 9.22
C ALA A 53 -1.20 -4.86 9.13
N LEU A 54 -1.97 -4.96 8.03
CA LEU A 54 -3.22 -4.23 7.86
C LEU A 54 -4.25 -4.56 8.95
N ARG A 55 -4.47 -5.85 9.25
CA ARG A 55 -5.44 -6.24 10.30
C ARG A 55 -5.11 -5.56 11.62
N ILE A 56 -3.84 -5.53 12.01
CA ILE A 56 -3.39 -4.87 13.24
C ILE A 56 -3.53 -3.35 13.14
N ALA A 57 -3.17 -2.75 12.00
CA ALA A 57 -3.35 -1.32 11.76
C ALA A 57 -4.83 -0.91 11.89
N ASN A 58 -5.74 -1.65 11.27
CA ASN A 58 -7.19 -1.42 11.35
C ASN A 58 -7.72 -1.58 12.78
N VAL A 59 -7.27 -2.58 13.54
CA VAL A 59 -7.63 -2.69 14.97
C VAL A 59 -7.17 -1.45 15.74
N ARG A 60 -5.94 -0.98 15.52
CA ARG A 60 -5.43 0.23 16.17
C ARG A 60 -6.21 1.48 15.77
N LEU A 61 -6.60 1.60 14.50
CA LEU A 61 -7.42 2.71 13.98
C LEU A 61 -8.82 2.75 14.60
N LYS A 62 -9.40 1.59 14.96
CA LYS A 62 -10.68 1.54 15.69
C LYS A 62 -10.56 2.02 17.14
N VAL A 63 -9.39 1.83 17.76
CA VAL A 63 -9.16 2.16 19.18
C VAL A 63 -8.68 3.60 19.34
N ARG A 64 -7.94 4.14 18.37
CA ARG A 64 -7.42 5.50 18.40
C ARG A 64 -7.21 6.06 17.00
N THR A 65 -7.31 7.36 16.87
CA THR A 65 -6.86 8.08 15.68
C THR A 65 -5.35 7.92 15.53
N LEU A 66 -4.89 7.52 14.34
CA LEU A 66 -3.47 7.46 14.00
C LEU A 66 -3.15 8.55 12.99
N SER A 67 -1.96 9.11 13.11
CA SER A 67 -1.38 10.01 12.11
C SER A 67 -0.64 9.20 11.04
N CYS A 68 -0.66 9.72 9.81
CA CYS A 68 0.12 9.20 8.70
C CYS A 68 1.61 9.27 9.06
N ARG A 69 2.33 8.16 8.94
CA ARG A 69 3.78 8.14 9.22
C ARG A 69 4.61 8.84 8.14
N LEU A 70 4.05 9.06 6.96
CA LEU A 70 4.75 9.64 5.81
C LEU A 70 4.59 11.17 5.75
N CYS A 71 3.39 11.69 6.02
CA CYS A 71 3.11 13.12 5.92
C CYS A 71 2.44 13.72 7.17
N GLN A 72 2.31 12.96 8.26
CA GLN A 72 1.76 13.41 9.55
C GLN A 72 0.28 13.82 9.57
N THR A 73 -0.46 13.66 8.46
CA THR A 73 -1.92 13.88 8.45
C THR A 73 -2.63 13.01 9.49
N ASP A 74 -3.47 13.60 10.32
CA ASP A 74 -4.24 12.90 11.34
C ASP A 74 -5.46 12.17 10.78
N GLN A 75 -6.08 11.34 11.64
CA GLN A 75 -7.34 10.65 11.35
C GLN A 75 -7.31 9.84 10.04
N ILE A 76 -6.24 9.05 9.85
CA ILE A 76 -6.10 8.26 8.64
C ILE A 76 -7.06 7.05 8.65
N ALA A 77 -7.60 6.73 7.48
CA ALA A 77 -8.17 5.42 7.16
C ALA A 77 -7.37 4.79 6.01
N ILE A 78 -7.31 3.45 5.91
CA ILE A 78 -6.47 2.75 4.92
C ILE A 78 -7.34 1.86 4.02
N ARG A 79 -7.06 1.83 2.71
CA ARG A 79 -7.76 0.97 1.72
C ARG A 79 -6.77 0.27 0.77
N ARG A 80 -7.16 -0.91 0.29
CA ARG A 80 -6.38 -1.69 -0.70
C ARG A 80 -6.37 -0.98 -2.03
N VAL A 81 -5.21 -0.93 -2.68
CA VAL A 81 -5.12 -0.64 -4.11
C VAL A 81 -5.24 -1.98 -4.85
N VAL A 82 -6.27 -2.09 -5.68
CA VAL A 82 -6.43 -3.22 -6.60
C VAL A 82 -6.06 -2.68 -7.96
N ARG A 83 -5.01 -3.24 -8.59
CA ARG A 83 -4.74 -2.99 -10.01
C ARG A 83 -5.92 -3.58 -10.79
N ILE A 84 -6.53 -2.76 -11.65
CA ILE A 84 -7.57 -3.16 -12.59
C ILE A 84 -6.88 -3.55 -13.90
#